data_AF-S8FNH7-F1
#
_entry.id   AF-S8FNH7-F1
#
_cell.length_a   1.000
_cell.length_b   1.000
_cell.length_c   1.000
_cell.angle_alpha   90.00
_cell.angle_beta   90.00
_cell.angle_gamma   90.00
#
_symmetry.space_group_name_H-M   'P 1'
#
loop_
_entity.id
_entity.type
_entity.pdbx_description
1 polymer ?
#
loop_
_entity_poly.entity_id
_entity_poly.type
_entity_poly.pdbx_seq_one_letter_code
_entity_poly.pdbx_strand_id
1 'polypeptide(L)'
;MLKLSRSKGAKGSSVFIDVCQNLNVSGYIVDPFWKDHTLADIHLSITPDVLHQLYQGVFKHILEWCSEAMDEKELDQCIRCLPPTYGTRHFKNGISALSQVSGSERKDMARILLGCLVGRIPHDLMLTFCALLNFIYISQYPTHNNQTLKYLEDALEVYHKHKHILKTLGIRPSQHS
;
A
#
# COMPACT_ATOMS: atom_id res chain seq x y z
N MET A 1 9.76 -36.60 -18.46
CA MET A 1 8.41 -37.00 -18.91
C MET A 1 7.68 -37.62 -17.73
N LEU A 2 6.83 -36.88 -17.00
CA LEU A 2 5.87 -37.43 -16.06
C LEU A 2 4.59 -36.58 -16.13
N LYS A 3 3.71 -36.98 -17.05
CA LYS A 3 2.30 -36.59 -17.06
C LYS A 3 1.63 -37.35 -15.92
N LEU A 4 1.13 -36.66 -14.90
CA LEU A 4 0.10 -37.20 -14.02
C LEU A 4 -0.97 -36.13 -13.77
N SER A 5 -2.07 -36.32 -14.50
CA SER A 5 -3.47 -36.04 -14.14
C SER A 5 -3.82 -34.68 -13.49
N ARG A 6 -4.36 -33.78 -14.33
CA ARG A 6 -5.47 -32.90 -13.93
C ARG A 6 -6.67 -33.78 -13.54
N SER A 7 -6.88 -34.04 -12.26
CA SER A 7 -8.21 -34.41 -11.77
C SER A 7 -8.84 -33.18 -11.10
N LYS A 8 -10.08 -32.87 -11.49
CA LYS A 8 -10.90 -31.86 -10.82
C LYS A 8 -11.33 -32.45 -9.47
N GLY A 9 -10.49 -32.31 -8.45
CA GLY A 9 -10.83 -32.63 -7.06
C GLY A 9 -11.63 -31.51 -6.40
N ALA A 10 -12.55 -31.89 -5.52
CA ALA A 10 -13.40 -30.97 -4.76
C ALA A 10 -12.59 -29.91 -4.00
N LYS A 11 -13.14 -28.69 -3.92
CA LYS A 11 -12.55 -27.55 -3.19
C LYS A 11 -12.48 -27.86 -1.69
N GLY A 12 -11.39 -28.46 -1.25
CA GLY A 12 -10.96 -28.50 0.13
C GLY A 12 -9.48 -28.16 0.16
N SER A 13 -9.12 -26.94 0.58
CA SER A 13 -7.72 -26.51 0.64
C SER A 13 -6.92 -27.26 1.70
N SER A 14 -7.56 -28.02 2.60
CA SER A 14 -6.92 -28.74 3.71
C SER A 14 -5.90 -29.76 3.24
N VAL A 15 -6.25 -30.65 2.30
CA VAL A 15 -5.32 -31.71 1.84
C VAL A 15 -4.08 -31.12 1.17
N PHE A 16 -4.24 -30.04 0.40
CA PHE A 16 -3.11 -29.35 -0.22
C PHE A 16 -2.23 -28.65 0.84
N ILE A 17 -2.86 -27.96 1.81
CA ILE A 17 -2.15 -27.28 2.89
C ILE A 17 -1.42 -28.28 3.79
N ASP A 18 -2.05 -29.39 4.15
CA ASP A 18 -1.49 -30.45 5.00
C ASP A 18 -0.28 -31.09 4.30
N VAL A 19 -0.37 -31.37 3.00
CA VAL A 19 0.76 -31.88 2.21
C VAL A 19 1.88 -30.84 2.13
N CYS A 20 1.58 -29.56 1.90
CA CYS A 20 2.58 -28.49 1.90
C CYS A 20 3.24 -28.29 3.26
N GLN A 21 2.50 -28.40 4.38
CA GLN A 21 3.04 -28.33 5.73
C GLN A 21 3.95 -29.54 6.03
N ASN A 22 3.49 -30.75 5.69
CA ASN A 22 4.26 -31.97 5.89
C ASN A 22 5.55 -32.00 5.05
N LEU A 23 5.54 -31.41 3.86
CA LEU A 23 6.71 -31.25 3.01
C LEU A 23 7.56 -30.02 3.36
N ASN A 24 7.16 -29.25 4.39
CA ASN A 24 7.79 -28.00 4.82
C ASN A 24 7.89 -26.94 3.70
N VAL A 25 6.91 -26.96 2.78
CA VAL A 25 6.77 -26.04 1.63
C VAL A 25 5.86 -24.86 1.98
N SER A 26 5.37 -24.75 3.22
CA SER A 26 4.39 -23.73 3.66
C SER A 26 4.93 -22.30 3.76
N GLY A 27 6.08 -22.00 3.16
CA GLY A 27 6.52 -20.62 2.89
C GLY A 27 7.40 -19.97 3.97
N TYR A 28 7.69 -20.64 5.08
CA TYR A 28 8.73 -20.20 6.01
C TYR A 28 9.98 -21.06 5.83
N ILE A 29 10.94 -20.55 5.04
CA ILE A 29 12.22 -21.22 4.85
C ILE A 29 13.09 -20.94 6.08
N VAL A 30 13.23 -21.94 6.96
CA VAL A 30 14.06 -21.87 8.18
C VAL A 30 15.55 -21.70 7.83
N ASP A 31 15.96 -22.22 6.67
CA ASP A 31 17.34 -22.20 6.19
C ASP A 31 17.37 -21.74 4.72
N PRO A 32 17.38 -20.42 4.46
CA PRO A 32 17.31 -19.92 3.10
C PRO A 32 18.54 -20.34 2.30
N PHE A 33 18.37 -20.63 1.00
CA PHE A 33 19.50 -21.08 0.16
C PHE A 33 20.66 -20.07 0.10
N TRP A 34 20.36 -18.79 0.34
CA TRP A 34 21.32 -17.68 0.35
C TRP A 34 21.98 -17.46 1.72
N LYS A 35 21.68 -18.27 2.75
CA LYS A 35 22.22 -18.09 4.10
C LYS A 35 23.75 -18.08 4.15
N ASP A 36 24.37 -18.97 3.38
CA ASP A 36 25.83 -19.11 3.35
C ASP A 36 26.51 -18.19 2.33
N HIS A 37 25.75 -17.29 1.68
CA HIS A 37 26.30 -16.33 0.74
C HIS A 37 26.95 -15.16 1.50
N THR A 38 28.24 -15.29 1.79
CA THR A 38 29.00 -14.26 2.54
C THR A 38 29.28 -12.98 1.75
N LEU A 39 29.10 -13.00 0.43
CA LEU A 39 29.40 -11.87 -0.47
C LEU A 39 28.16 -11.19 -1.05
N ALA A 40 26.95 -11.66 -0.73
CA ALA A 40 25.71 -11.13 -1.30
C ALA A 40 24.65 -10.92 -0.20
N ASP A 41 24.31 -9.66 0.06
CA ASP A 41 23.13 -9.32 0.87
C ASP A 41 21.88 -9.38 -0.02
N ILE A 42 21.10 -10.44 0.13
CA ILE A 42 19.87 -10.64 -0.64
C ILE A 42 18.85 -9.51 -0.39
N HIS A 43 18.88 -8.87 0.78
CA HIS A 43 17.94 -7.81 1.11
C HIS A 43 18.14 -6.56 0.25
N LEU A 44 19.37 -6.36 -0.25
CA LEU A 44 19.69 -5.29 -1.21
C LEU A 44 19.28 -5.65 -2.64
N SER A 45 19.09 -6.94 -2.94
CA SER A 45 18.73 -7.45 -4.27
C SER A 45 17.22 -7.52 -4.48
N ILE A 46 16.44 -7.57 -3.40
CA ILE A 46 14.99 -7.56 -3.46
C ILE A 46 14.53 -6.12 -3.68
N THR A 47 14.19 -5.79 -4.92
CA THR A 47 13.64 -4.48 -5.23
C THR A 47 12.25 -4.32 -4.61
N PRO A 48 11.94 -3.15 -4.04
CA PRO A 48 10.65 -2.90 -3.40
C PRO A 48 9.51 -3.00 -4.43
N ASP A 49 8.55 -3.88 -4.17
CA ASP A 49 7.38 -4.05 -5.06
C ASP A 49 6.35 -2.94 -4.81
N VAL A 50 6.01 -2.21 -5.87
CA VAL A 50 5.06 -1.10 -5.83
C VAL A 50 3.69 -1.55 -5.32
N LEU A 51 3.20 -2.71 -5.75
CA LEU A 51 1.86 -3.13 -5.38
C LEU A 51 1.78 -3.51 -3.90
N HIS A 52 2.63 -4.42 -3.46
CA HIS A 52 2.57 -5.01 -2.12
C HIS A 52 3.14 -4.07 -1.07
N GLN A 53 4.25 -3.37 -1.35
CA GLN A 53 4.88 -2.52 -0.34
C GLN A 53 4.26 -1.12 -0.32
N LEU A 54 4.06 -0.49 -1.48
CA LEU A 54 3.57 0.87 -1.52
C LEU A 54 2.04 0.94 -1.45
N TYR A 55 1.30 0.23 -2.31
CA TYR A 55 -0.16 0.33 -2.31
C TYR A 55 -0.85 -0.52 -1.23
N GLN A 56 -0.40 -1.76 -1.00
CA GLN A 56 -0.98 -2.62 0.02
C GLN A 56 -0.37 -2.41 1.42
N GLY A 57 0.85 -1.87 1.49
CA GLY A 57 1.49 -1.44 2.73
C GLY A 57 1.17 0.02 3.05
N VAL A 58 1.93 0.95 2.46
CA VAL A 58 1.89 2.39 2.83
C VAL A 58 0.53 3.04 2.58
N PHE A 59 -0.02 2.93 1.37
CA PHE A 59 -1.29 3.57 1.00
C PHE A 59 -2.48 3.00 1.78
N LYS A 60 -2.43 1.72 2.16
CA LYS A 60 -3.43 1.12 3.05
C LYS A 60 -3.48 1.88 4.38
N HIS A 61 -2.33 2.18 4.97
CA HIS A 61 -2.28 2.97 6.20
C HIS A 61 -2.76 4.40 6.01
N ILE A 62 -2.49 5.03 4.86
CA ILE A 62 -3.02 6.36 4.57
C ILE A 62 -4.55 6.34 4.61
N LEU A 63 -5.21 5.34 4.00
CA LEU A 63 -6.67 5.20 4.05
C LEU A 63 -7.17 4.96 5.48
N GLU A 64 -6.52 4.07 6.24
CA GLU A 64 -6.85 3.83 7.66
C GLU A 64 -6.73 5.13 8.47
N TRP A 65 -5.68 5.91 8.26
CA TRP A 65 -5.48 7.21 8.94
C TRP A 65 -6.49 8.27 8.51
N CYS A 66 -6.98 8.23 7.26
CA CYS A 66 -8.03 9.14 6.82
C CYS A 66 -9.35 8.86 7.55
N SER A 67 -9.70 7.59 7.78
CA SER A 67 -10.90 7.21 8.52
C SER A 67 -10.87 7.63 10.00
N GLU A 68 -9.67 7.80 10.57
CA GLU A 68 -9.49 8.34 11.93
C GLU A 68 -9.51 9.88 11.94
N ALA A 69 -9.09 10.52 10.85
CA ALA A 69 -8.98 11.98 10.76
C ALA A 69 -10.28 12.67 10.31
N MET A 70 -11.19 11.94 9.67
CA MET A 70 -12.39 12.45 9.03
C MET A 70 -13.49 11.38 9.07
N ASP A 71 -14.74 11.80 9.23
CA ASP A 71 -15.86 10.87 9.22
C ASP A 71 -15.96 10.13 7.87
N GLU A 72 -16.15 8.81 7.94
CA GLU A 72 -16.20 7.94 6.78
C GLU A 72 -17.30 8.34 5.79
N LYS A 73 -18.47 8.75 6.29
CA LYS A 73 -19.58 9.18 5.42
C LYS A 73 -19.28 10.49 4.74
N GLU A 74 -18.57 11.40 5.42
CA GLU A 74 -18.12 12.65 4.84
C GLU A 74 -17.12 12.39 3.71
N LEU A 75 -16.19 11.45 3.89
CA LEU A 75 -15.22 11.09 2.85
C LEU A 75 -15.92 10.47 1.63
N ASP A 76 -16.83 9.54 1.86
CA ASP A 76 -17.64 8.93 0.82
C ASP A 76 -18.52 9.95 0.08
N GLN A 77 -19.08 10.93 0.81
CA GLN A 77 -19.83 12.02 0.19
C GLN A 77 -18.93 12.86 -0.72
N CYS A 78 -17.72 13.21 -0.29
CA CYS A 78 -16.76 13.95 -1.12
C CYS A 78 -16.40 13.17 -2.38
N ILE A 79 -16.13 11.87 -2.24
CA ILE A 79 -15.78 10.97 -3.35
C ILE A 79 -16.93 10.89 -4.37
N ARG A 80 -18.18 10.82 -3.90
CA ARG A 80 -19.37 10.79 -4.76
C ARG A 80 -19.61 12.11 -5.51
N CYS A 81 -19.22 13.23 -4.90
CA CYS A 81 -19.34 14.56 -5.51
C CYS A 81 -18.26 14.85 -6.57
N LEU A 82 -17.20 14.04 -6.67
CA LEU A 82 -16.18 14.24 -7.69
C LEU A 82 -16.76 14.06 -9.09
N PRO A 83 -16.48 14.99 -10.03
CA PRO A 83 -16.89 14.83 -11.40
C PRO A 83 -16.21 13.59 -12.01
N PRO A 84 -16.88 12.89 -12.95
CA PRO A 84 -16.23 11.83 -13.72
C PRO A 84 -14.96 12.37 -14.39
N THR A 85 -13.85 11.67 -14.16
CA THR A 85 -12.52 12.04 -14.68
C THR A 85 -11.99 10.90 -15.55
N TYR A 86 -11.22 11.27 -16.58
CA TYR A 86 -10.66 10.28 -17.50
C TYR A 86 -9.49 9.54 -16.85
N GLY A 87 -9.45 8.21 -16.96
CA GLY A 87 -8.36 7.38 -16.43
C GLY A 87 -8.45 7.07 -14.93
N THR A 88 -9.57 7.41 -14.29
CA THR A 88 -9.88 7.16 -12.88
C THR A 88 -11.25 6.53 -12.74
N ARG A 89 -11.39 5.56 -11.85
CA ARG A 89 -12.69 4.97 -11.53
C ARG A 89 -13.55 5.96 -10.75
N HIS A 90 -14.82 6.09 -11.14
CA HIS A 90 -15.81 6.80 -10.34
C HIS A 90 -16.44 5.88 -9.29
N PHE A 91 -16.32 6.25 -8.02
CA PHE A 91 -16.84 5.49 -6.87
C PHE A 91 -18.22 6.01 -6.48
N LYS A 92 -19.25 5.64 -7.25
CA LYS A 92 -20.64 6.12 -7.09
C LYS A 92 -21.27 5.89 -5.70
N ASN A 93 -20.77 4.89 -4.98
CA ASN A 93 -21.23 4.51 -3.64
C ASN A 93 -20.20 4.83 -2.56
N GLY A 94 -19.18 5.64 -2.88
CA GLY A 94 -18.02 5.80 -2.02
C GLY A 94 -17.06 4.62 -2.08
N ILE A 95 -16.03 4.66 -1.24
CA ILE A 95 -15.01 3.62 -1.12
C ILE A 95 -15.33 2.63 0.01
N SER A 96 -16.07 3.06 1.03
CA SER A 96 -16.40 2.22 2.19
C SER A 96 -17.35 1.08 1.87
N ALA A 97 -18.11 1.21 0.78
CA ALA A 97 -18.97 0.14 0.27
C ALA A 97 -18.20 -1.05 -0.34
N LEU A 98 -16.87 -0.95 -0.52
CA LEU A 98 -16.06 -1.99 -1.14
C LEU A 98 -15.65 -3.06 -0.12
N SER A 99 -16.17 -4.28 -0.26
CA SER A 99 -15.78 -5.42 0.59
C SER A 99 -14.43 -6.03 0.21
N GLN A 100 -14.00 -5.87 -1.04
CA GLN A 100 -12.69 -6.29 -1.55
C GLN A 100 -12.13 -5.19 -2.44
N VAL A 101 -10.90 -4.75 -2.14
CA VAL A 101 -10.23 -3.67 -2.87
C VAL A 101 -9.06 -4.25 -3.67
N SER A 102 -9.21 -4.23 -5.00
CA SER A 102 -8.20 -4.63 -5.97
C SER A 102 -7.04 -3.62 -6.05
N GLY A 103 -5.93 -4.05 -6.67
CA GLY A 103 -4.77 -3.17 -6.88
C GLY A 103 -5.08 -1.96 -7.76
N SER A 104 -5.93 -2.11 -8.78
CA SER A 104 -6.37 -0.99 -9.62
C SER A 104 -7.26 -0.01 -8.86
N GLU A 105 -8.18 -0.50 -8.02
CA GLU A 105 -8.99 0.36 -7.16
C GLU A 105 -8.13 1.17 -6.19
N ARG A 106 -7.09 0.58 -5.58
CA ARG A 106 -6.15 1.33 -4.72
C ARG A 106 -5.45 2.45 -5.49
N LYS A 107 -5.03 2.21 -6.73
CA LYS A 107 -4.43 3.25 -7.59
C LYS A 107 -5.41 4.38 -7.86
N ASP A 108 -6.67 4.06 -8.14
CA ASP A 108 -7.71 5.05 -8.38
C ASP A 108 -8.04 5.86 -7.12
N MET A 109 -8.12 5.21 -5.97
CA MET A 109 -8.31 5.87 -4.67
C MET A 109 -7.18 6.86 -4.38
N ALA A 110 -5.93 6.47 -4.62
CA ALA A 110 -4.77 7.34 -4.40
C ALA A 110 -4.84 8.64 -5.21
N ARG A 111 -5.37 8.58 -6.44
CA ARG A 111 -5.47 9.73 -7.35
C ARG A 111 -6.48 10.77 -6.88
N ILE A 112 -7.53 10.33 -6.21
CA ILE A 112 -8.64 11.22 -5.81
C ILE A 112 -8.56 11.65 -4.35
N LEU A 113 -7.82 10.92 -3.51
CA LEU A 113 -7.86 11.06 -2.05
C LEU A 113 -7.57 12.48 -1.58
N LEU A 114 -6.48 13.10 -2.03
CA LEU A 114 -6.11 14.45 -1.59
C LEU A 114 -7.21 15.47 -1.88
N GLY A 115 -7.84 15.41 -3.05
CA GLY A 115 -8.92 16.31 -3.43
C GLY A 115 -10.12 16.24 -2.48
N CYS A 116 -10.40 15.06 -1.91
CA CYS A 116 -11.46 14.89 -0.92
C CYS A 116 -11.09 15.47 0.46
N LEU A 117 -9.81 15.50 0.80
CA LEU A 117 -9.33 15.93 2.12
C LEU A 117 -9.09 17.44 2.22
N VAL A 118 -8.97 18.15 1.08
CA VAL A 118 -8.66 19.59 1.05
C VAL A 118 -9.69 20.37 1.87
N GLY A 119 -9.19 21.17 2.83
CA GLY A 119 -10.01 22.02 3.70
C GLY A 119 -10.72 21.28 4.83
N ARG A 120 -10.54 19.96 4.98
CA ARG A 120 -11.24 19.14 5.98
C ARG A 120 -10.34 18.56 7.06
N ILE A 121 -9.06 18.41 6.77
CA ILE A 121 -8.05 17.93 7.71
C ILE A 121 -7.00 19.00 8.01
N PRO A 122 -6.28 18.91 9.14
CA PRO A 122 -5.17 19.82 9.44
C PRO A 122 -4.14 19.87 8.33
N HIS A 123 -3.58 21.05 8.09
CA HIS A 123 -2.61 21.27 7.02
C HIS A 123 -1.39 20.34 7.10
N ASP A 124 -0.86 20.10 8.29
CA ASP A 124 0.29 19.21 8.48
C ASP A 124 -0.03 17.75 8.16
N LEU A 125 -1.27 17.32 8.41
CA LEU A 125 -1.73 15.99 8.02
C LEU A 125 -1.87 15.89 6.49
N MET A 126 -2.40 16.93 5.86
CA MET A 126 -2.44 17.05 4.40
C MET A 126 -1.04 16.94 3.78
N LEU A 127 -0.05 17.67 4.31
CA LEU A 127 1.35 17.58 3.85
C LEU A 127 1.94 16.18 4.06
N THR A 128 1.62 15.54 5.19
CA THR A 128 2.05 14.17 5.48
C THR A 128 1.54 13.18 4.43
N PHE A 129 0.25 13.24 4.08
CA PHE A 129 -0.33 12.36 3.07
C PHE A 129 0.13 12.69 1.64
N CYS A 130 0.23 13.99 1.32
CA CYS A 130 0.74 14.46 0.04
C CYS A 130 2.18 13.97 -0.21
N ALA A 131 3.05 14.07 0.80
CA ALA A 131 4.41 13.59 0.73
C ALA A 131 4.50 12.09 0.42
N LEU A 132 3.72 11.26 1.12
CA LEU A 132 3.69 9.81 0.87
C LEU A 132 3.14 9.49 -0.53
N LEU A 133 2.07 10.16 -0.96
CA LEU A 133 1.51 9.95 -2.29
C LEU A 133 2.50 10.36 -3.39
N ASN A 134 3.18 11.50 -3.23
CA ASN A 134 4.24 11.92 -4.16
C ASN A 134 5.34 10.87 -4.28
N PHE A 135 5.81 10.33 -3.15
CA PHE A 135 6.79 9.26 -3.15
C PHE A 135 6.29 8.04 -3.96
N ILE A 136 5.06 7.59 -3.70
CA ILE A 136 4.43 6.46 -4.41
C ILE A 136 4.33 6.74 -5.91
N TYR A 137 3.98 7.96 -6.32
CA TYR A 137 3.87 8.31 -7.74
C TYR A 137 5.22 8.37 -8.43
N ILE A 138 6.21 9.00 -7.82
CA ILE A 138 7.54 9.15 -8.40
C ILE A 138 8.23 7.78 -8.50
N SER A 139 8.11 6.92 -7.49
CA SER A 139 8.73 5.58 -7.45
C SER A 139 8.22 4.63 -8.53
N GLN A 140 7.14 4.97 -9.22
CA GLN A 140 6.58 4.20 -10.33
C GLN A 140 7.22 4.57 -11.68
N TYR A 141 8.14 5.53 -11.73
CA TYR A 141 8.81 5.87 -12.97
C TYR A 141 9.63 4.67 -13.46
N PRO A 142 9.62 4.39 -14.77
CA PRO A 142 10.32 3.23 -15.32
C PRO A 142 11.84 3.34 -15.15
N THR A 143 12.36 4.56 -15.05
CA THR A 143 13.77 4.86 -14.77
C THR A 143 13.85 6.13 -13.93
N HIS A 144 14.92 6.22 -13.15
CA HIS A 144 15.23 7.40 -12.35
C HIS A 144 16.52 8.06 -12.81
N ASN A 145 16.56 9.38 -12.71
CA ASN A 145 17.78 10.18 -12.82
C ASN A 145 18.03 10.89 -11.49
N ASN A 146 19.16 11.60 -11.38
CA ASN A 146 19.52 12.31 -10.13
C ASN A 146 18.41 13.26 -9.66
N GLN A 147 17.65 13.85 -10.59
CA GLN A 147 16.58 14.76 -10.25
C GLN A 147 15.35 14.05 -9.68
N THR A 148 14.94 12.92 -10.26
CA THR A 148 13.78 12.17 -9.75
C THR A 148 14.11 11.39 -8.48
N LEU A 149 15.37 11.00 -8.28
CA LEU A 149 15.86 10.50 -6.99
C LEU A 149 15.76 11.59 -5.92
N LYS A 150 16.21 12.82 -6.23
CA LYS A 150 16.05 13.96 -5.32
C LYS A 150 14.59 14.22 -4.97
N TYR A 151 13.66 14.11 -5.91
CA TYR A 151 12.23 14.25 -5.60
C TYR A 151 11.71 13.21 -4.62
N LEU A 152 12.24 11.97 -4.65
CA LEU A 152 11.90 10.95 -3.65
C LEU A 152 12.45 11.32 -2.26
N GLU A 153 13.69 11.80 -2.20
CA GLU A 153 14.31 12.27 -0.96
C GLU A 153 13.54 13.46 -0.37
N ASP A 154 13.22 14.46 -1.19
CA ASP A 154 12.44 15.63 -0.79
C ASP A 154 11.06 15.21 -0.25
N ALA A 155 10.40 14.24 -0.90
CA ALA A 155 9.12 13.71 -0.42
C ALA A 155 9.25 13.05 0.95
N LEU A 156 10.30 12.26 1.18
CA LEU A 156 10.55 11.65 2.50
C LEU A 156 10.90 12.69 3.57
N GLU A 157 11.64 13.74 3.22
CA GLU A 157 11.95 14.85 4.13
C GLU A 157 10.67 15.57 4.56
N VAL A 158 9.78 15.91 3.63
CA VAL A 158 8.47 16.51 3.93
C VAL A 158 7.65 15.58 4.83
N TYR A 159 7.61 14.28 4.54
CA TYR A 159 6.92 13.32 5.40
C TYR A 159 7.52 13.31 6.82
N HIS A 160 8.84 13.23 6.95
CA HIS A 160 9.50 13.18 8.26
C HIS A 160 9.33 14.46 9.08
N LYS A 161 9.27 15.62 8.42
CA LYS A 161 8.97 16.91 9.06
C LYS A 161 7.56 16.95 9.67
N HIS A 162 6.56 16.41 8.97
CA HIS A 162 5.15 16.57 9.37
C HIS A 162 4.53 15.34 10.06
N LYS A 163 5.11 14.13 9.95
CA LYS A 163 4.55 12.86 10.49
C LYS A 163 4.21 12.89 11.99
N HIS A 164 4.77 13.82 12.74
CA HIS A 164 4.46 14.00 14.16
C HIS A 164 2.98 14.30 14.40
N ILE A 165 2.29 14.94 13.43
CA ILE A 165 0.85 15.21 13.49
C ILE A 165 0.00 13.95 13.68
N LEU A 166 0.43 12.80 13.12
CA LEU A 166 -0.26 11.52 13.29
C LEU A 166 -0.29 11.08 14.76
N LYS A 167 0.74 11.42 15.53
CA LYS A 167 0.77 11.16 16.98
C LYS A 167 -0.05 12.19 17.73
N THR A 168 0.07 13.47 17.36
CA THR A 168 -0.67 14.57 18.00
C THR A 168 -2.18 14.35 17.92
N LEU A 169 -2.67 13.80 16.80
CA LEU A 169 -4.08 13.48 16.59
C LEU A 169 -4.48 12.10 17.16
N GLY A 170 -3.56 11.34 17.76
CA GLY A 170 -3.85 10.00 18.29
C GLY A 170 -4.02 8.90 17.22
N ILE A 171 -3.93 9.23 15.94
CA ILE A 171 -4.09 8.32 14.79
C ILE A 171 -3.03 7.20 14.81
N ARG A 172 -1.81 7.52 15.25
CA ARG A 172 -0.73 6.54 15.44
C ARG A 172 -0.30 6.50 16.90
N PRO A 173 -0.28 5.31 17.54
CA PRO A 173 0.17 5.21 18.92
C PRO A 173 1.63 5.66 19.05
N SER A 174 1.93 6.33 20.16
CA SER A 174 3.31 6.52 20.59
C SER A 174 3.90 5.15 20.87
N GLN A 175 4.77 4.66 19.98
CA GLN A 175 5.61 3.53 20.34
C GLN A 175 6.35 3.91 21.63
N HIS A 176 6.16 3.10 22.67
CA HIS A 176 6.99 3.18 23.86
C HIS A 176 8.42 2.87 23.40
N SER A 177 9.30 3.84 23.65
CA SER A 177 10.77 3.83 23.65
C SER A 177 11.50 2.77 22.83
#